data_AF-A0A919FSS1-F1
#
_entry.id   AF-A0A919FSS1-F1
#
_cell.length_a   1.000
_cell.length_b   1.000
_cell.length_c   1.000
_cell.angle_alpha   90.00
_cell.angle_beta   90.00
_cell.angle_gamma   90.00
#
_symmetry.space_group_name_H-M   'P 1'
#
loop_
_entity.id
_entity.type
_entity.pdbx_description
1 polymer ?
#
loop_
_entity_poly.entity_id
_entity_poly.type
_entity_poly.pdbx_seq_one_letter_code
_entity_poly.pdbx_strand_id
1 'polypeptide(L)'
;MTPEDRFPGPEQPDSGPRHHPDLDVLPYGSYFEPAEPTGYTDGYSETYSAYGGARYLEQHWPSAPQQSAPHHEEQHQPLFQEQAFQEPGFQDAGFHEPGFQDPSYQAQVPHEPTLHDRAAQPAPPREDPPTIELGPPLTEDGLPYSTPYPAPDPSEPPGPLYVVGDVHGYLDELVAELRHQGLIDADGHWSAGRSRIWFLGDFTDRGPDGIGVIDLVMQLAAEAAAAGGYCRALMGNHELLFLGAHRYGDEPVQSTAGTASFLAAWRLNGGQQHDLDRLESHHISWLSRLPAMALEDDHLLLHSDTTAYLEYGESIAEVNDAVHDLLADEGADEWWDAFRRFTKRFAFRGNAGPTAVHELLDAYGGRRVVHGHSPIPYLTGAAHADDGAPPHIPGPYVYADDLAIAMDGGVTMEGRLLIARLPVN
;
A
#
# COMPACT_ATOMS: atom_id res chain seq x y z
N MET A 1 40.93 -37.39 -3.78
CA MET A 1 40.65 -38.64 -4.51
C MET A 1 40.26 -39.68 -3.47
N THR A 2 39.04 -40.16 -3.32
CA THR A 2 37.73 -39.89 -3.93
C THR A 2 36.67 -40.05 -2.82
N PRO A 3 35.50 -39.40 -2.95
CA PRO A 3 34.37 -39.54 -2.04
C PRO A 3 33.40 -40.60 -2.57
N GLU A 4 32.97 -41.53 -1.72
CA GLU A 4 31.69 -42.26 -1.77
C GLU A 4 31.66 -43.23 -0.57
N ASP A 5 30.47 -43.39 0.03
CA ASP A 5 30.11 -44.27 1.17
C ASP A 5 29.82 -43.56 2.51
N ARG A 6 28.68 -42.86 2.56
CA ARG A 6 27.88 -42.68 3.78
C ARG A 6 26.40 -42.98 3.52
N PHE A 7 25.93 -44.04 4.18
CA PHE A 7 24.61 -44.33 4.77
C PHE A 7 23.30 -43.93 4.05
N PRO A 8 22.32 -44.86 3.93
CA PRO A 8 20.95 -44.52 3.53
C PRO A 8 20.16 -43.92 4.71
N GLY A 9 19.63 -42.71 4.51
CA GLY A 9 18.55 -42.14 5.33
C GLY A 9 17.17 -42.53 4.79
N PRO A 10 16.09 -42.37 5.58
CA PRO A 10 14.75 -42.82 5.21
C PRO A 10 14.13 -41.98 4.08
N GLU A 11 13.33 -42.66 3.26
CA GLU A 11 12.67 -42.21 2.04
C GLU A 11 11.86 -40.90 2.23
N GLN A 12 12.06 -39.94 1.32
CA GLN A 12 11.19 -38.77 1.15
C GLN A 12 9.91 -39.17 0.41
N PRO A 13 8.72 -38.70 0.81
CA PRO A 13 7.55 -38.80 -0.04
C PRO A 13 7.62 -37.75 -1.17
N ASP A 14 7.73 -38.28 -2.39
CA ASP A 14 7.33 -37.75 -3.68
C ASP A 14 6.75 -36.31 -3.69
N SER A 15 7.58 -35.33 -4.06
CA SER A 15 7.16 -33.96 -4.35
C SER A 15 6.82 -33.82 -5.84
N GLY A 16 5.69 -34.39 -6.25
CA GLY A 16 5.02 -33.99 -7.48
C GLY A 16 4.46 -32.56 -7.36
N PRO A 17 4.25 -31.84 -8.48
CA PRO A 17 3.73 -30.48 -8.45
C PRO A 17 2.33 -30.47 -7.84
N ARG A 18 2.19 -29.81 -6.68
CA ARG A 18 0.88 -29.55 -6.07
C ARG A 18 0.22 -28.41 -6.86
N HIS A 19 -0.75 -28.77 -7.69
CA HIS A 19 -1.76 -27.83 -8.17
C HIS A 19 -2.45 -27.19 -6.97
N HIS A 20 -2.25 -25.89 -6.78
CA HIS A 20 -3.13 -25.08 -5.94
C HIS A 20 -4.49 -24.95 -6.63
N PRO A 21 -5.61 -25.09 -5.91
CA PRO A 21 -6.92 -24.83 -6.47
C PRO A 21 -7.10 -23.34 -6.69
N ASP A 22 -7.69 -23.01 -7.84
CA ASP A 22 -7.91 -21.68 -8.39
C ASP A 22 -8.47 -20.69 -7.34
N LEU A 23 -7.64 -19.72 -6.96
CA LEU A 23 -8.11 -18.41 -6.52
C LEU A 23 -8.18 -17.57 -7.79
N ASP A 24 -9.39 -17.30 -8.27
CA ASP A 24 -9.64 -16.35 -9.36
C ASP A 24 -9.20 -14.95 -8.92
N VAL A 25 -7.92 -14.67 -9.11
CA VAL A 25 -7.37 -13.31 -9.14
C VAL A 25 -7.94 -12.67 -10.40
N LEU A 26 -8.76 -11.62 -10.24
CA LEU A 26 -9.28 -10.88 -11.37
C LEU A 26 -8.11 -10.36 -12.22
N PRO A 27 -8.08 -10.60 -13.55
CA PRO A 27 -7.02 -10.10 -14.40
C PRO A 27 -7.06 -8.57 -14.43
N TYR A 28 -5.91 -7.96 -14.17
CA TYR A 28 -5.70 -6.52 -14.27
C TYR A 28 -5.69 -6.14 -15.77
N GLY A 29 -6.80 -5.63 -16.32
CA GLY A 29 -6.85 -5.39 -17.77
C GLY A 29 -8.14 -4.93 -18.43
N SER A 30 -9.07 -4.26 -17.75
CA SER A 30 -10.24 -3.67 -18.43
C SER A 30 -10.13 -2.15 -18.53
N TYR A 31 -9.21 -1.64 -19.35
CA TYR A 31 -9.23 -0.23 -19.78
C TYR A 31 -8.94 -0.13 -21.29
N PHE A 32 -9.89 0.47 -22.00
CA PHE A 32 -9.91 0.63 -23.45
C PHE A 32 -9.02 1.81 -23.90
N GLU A 33 -8.16 1.61 -24.91
CA GLU A 33 -7.40 2.66 -25.59
C GLU A 33 -8.28 3.42 -26.61
N PRO A 34 -8.46 4.75 -26.51
CA PRO A 34 -9.09 5.50 -27.59
C PRO A 34 -8.08 5.79 -28.72
N ALA A 35 -8.50 5.57 -29.97
CA ALA A 35 -7.70 5.87 -31.15
C ALA A 35 -7.45 7.39 -31.34
N GLU A 36 -6.23 7.74 -31.76
CA GLU A 36 -5.76 9.09 -32.11
C GLU A 36 -6.66 9.77 -33.17
N PRO A 37 -7.17 10.99 -32.94
CA PRO A 37 -7.86 11.75 -33.97
C PRO A 37 -6.86 12.53 -34.83
N THR A 38 -6.82 12.18 -36.12
CA THR A 38 -6.22 13.02 -37.16
C THR A 38 -7.02 14.33 -37.33
N GLY A 39 -6.38 15.50 -37.18
CA GLY A 39 -6.88 16.76 -37.75
C GLY A 39 -6.76 18.01 -36.87
N TYR A 40 -5.92 18.95 -37.31
CA TYR A 40 -5.77 20.33 -36.82
C TYR A 40 -7.02 21.20 -37.04
N THR A 41 -7.38 22.08 -36.08
CA THR A 41 -7.34 23.57 -36.20
C THR A 41 -7.74 24.30 -34.91
N ASP A 42 -6.82 25.16 -34.46
CA ASP A 42 -6.87 26.44 -33.71
C ASP A 42 -8.10 26.93 -32.91
N GLY A 43 -7.82 27.42 -31.69
CA GLY A 43 -8.71 28.29 -30.90
C GLY A 43 -8.50 28.21 -29.38
N TYR A 44 -7.66 29.08 -28.82
CA TYR A 44 -7.46 29.25 -27.37
C TYR A 44 -8.71 29.80 -26.66
N SER A 45 -9.18 29.16 -25.58
CA SER A 45 -9.61 29.77 -24.31
C SER A 45 -10.11 28.72 -23.28
N GLU A 46 -9.53 28.79 -22.07
CA GLU A 46 -10.05 28.38 -20.75
C GLU A 46 -10.23 26.90 -20.36
N THR A 47 -9.41 26.50 -19.35
CA THR A 47 -9.61 25.45 -18.34
C THR A 47 -10.01 24.05 -18.81
N TYR A 48 -9.02 23.21 -19.11
CA TYR A 48 -9.20 21.76 -19.25
C TYR A 48 -8.83 21.04 -17.95
N SER A 49 -9.85 20.70 -17.16
CA SER A 49 -9.76 19.64 -16.14
C SER A 49 -9.84 18.30 -16.88
N ALA A 50 -8.73 17.58 -16.99
CA ALA A 50 -8.67 16.29 -17.67
C ALA A 50 -9.25 15.17 -16.77
N TYR A 51 -10.58 15.06 -16.74
CA TYR A 51 -11.30 13.86 -16.29
C TYR A 51 -11.19 12.78 -17.38
N GLY A 52 -10.12 11.99 -17.36
CA GLY A 52 -9.87 10.92 -18.34
C GLY A 52 -9.92 9.50 -17.80
N GLY A 53 -9.93 9.28 -16.48
CA GLY A 53 -9.79 7.94 -15.87
C GLY A 53 -11.08 7.30 -15.35
N ALA A 54 -12.20 8.01 -15.30
CA ALA A 54 -13.37 7.59 -14.52
C ALA A 54 -14.58 7.08 -15.32
N ARG A 55 -14.47 6.87 -16.63
CA ARG A 55 -15.64 6.50 -17.46
C ARG A 55 -15.84 5.01 -17.76
N TYR A 56 -14.94 4.13 -17.31
CA TYR A 56 -15.10 2.69 -17.55
C TYR A 56 -15.90 1.98 -16.44
N LEU A 57 -15.93 2.54 -15.21
CA LEU A 57 -16.66 1.94 -14.08
C LEU A 57 -18.17 2.20 -14.10
N GLU A 58 -18.67 3.08 -14.98
CA GLU A 58 -20.08 3.49 -15.02
C GLU A 58 -21.01 2.43 -15.65
N GLN A 59 -20.51 1.44 -16.40
CA GLN A 59 -21.37 0.55 -17.20
C GLN A 59 -21.67 -0.82 -16.59
N HIS A 60 -21.01 -1.23 -15.50
CA HIS A 60 -21.09 -2.62 -15.01
C HIS A 60 -21.33 -2.79 -13.50
N TRP A 61 -21.82 -1.76 -12.80
CA TRP A 61 -22.32 -1.93 -11.43
C TRP A 61 -23.74 -2.51 -11.42
N PRO A 62 -24.04 -3.61 -10.69
CA PRO A 62 -25.41 -4.06 -10.51
C PRO A 62 -26.15 -3.12 -9.55
N SER A 63 -27.06 -2.30 -10.08
CA SER A 63 -27.94 -1.44 -9.29
C SER A 63 -28.96 -2.27 -8.50
N ALA A 64 -29.00 -2.12 -7.17
CA ALA A 64 -30.07 -2.63 -6.33
C ALA A 64 -31.39 -1.86 -6.60
N PRO A 65 -32.56 -2.51 -6.53
CA PRO A 65 -33.83 -1.87 -6.88
C PRO A 65 -34.26 -0.85 -5.83
N GLN A 66 -34.48 0.40 -6.25
CA GLN A 66 -35.04 1.47 -5.43
C GLN A 66 -36.51 1.19 -5.07
N GLN A 67 -36.80 1.13 -3.78
CA GLN A 67 -38.15 1.27 -3.24
C GLN A 67 -38.59 2.73 -3.35
N SER A 68 -39.74 2.98 -3.95
CA SER A 68 -40.36 4.31 -4.06
C SER A 68 -41.66 4.35 -3.24
N ALA A 69 -41.77 5.34 -2.35
CA ALA A 69 -42.99 5.70 -1.63
C ALA A 69 -43.57 7.01 -2.19
N PRO A 70 -44.89 7.28 -2.02
CA PRO A 70 -45.71 7.86 -3.08
C PRO A 70 -46.02 9.36 -2.94
N HIS A 71 -46.36 9.99 -4.07
CA HIS A 71 -47.05 11.28 -4.14
C HIS A 71 -48.52 11.09 -4.57
N HIS A 72 -49.41 11.87 -3.94
CA HIS A 72 -50.88 11.85 -4.08
C HIS A 72 -51.41 12.72 -5.24
N GLU A 73 -52.55 12.25 -5.79
CA GLU A 73 -53.71 13.00 -6.35
C GLU A 73 -53.54 13.80 -7.66
N GLU A 74 -54.42 13.77 -8.66
CA GLU A 74 -55.79 13.23 -8.82
C GLU A 74 -56.19 13.29 -10.32
N GLN A 75 -57.23 12.52 -10.70
CA GLN A 75 -58.23 12.77 -11.76
C GLN A 75 -58.32 11.86 -13.02
N HIS A 76 -59.45 11.13 -13.03
CA HIS A 76 -60.36 10.73 -14.12
C HIS A 76 -60.12 9.46 -14.99
N GLN A 77 -60.96 8.46 -14.68
CA GLN A 77 -61.42 7.27 -15.44
C GLN A 77 -62.17 7.61 -16.77
N PRO A 78 -62.53 6.66 -17.69
CA PRO A 78 -62.93 5.26 -17.43
C PRO A 78 -62.66 4.11 -18.46
N LEU A 79 -62.78 2.87 -17.92
CA LEU A 79 -63.44 1.63 -18.43
C LEU A 79 -62.79 0.60 -19.40
N PHE A 80 -62.85 -0.67 -18.94
CA PHE A 80 -62.88 -2.01 -19.61
C PHE A 80 -61.59 -2.51 -20.31
N GLN A 81 -61.15 -3.79 -20.29
CA GLN A 81 -61.78 -5.10 -20.06
C GLN A 81 -60.71 -6.18 -19.73
N GLU A 82 -61.08 -7.21 -18.98
CA GLU A 82 -60.27 -8.40 -18.64
C GLU A 82 -59.79 -9.19 -19.87
N GLN A 83 -58.56 -9.73 -19.81
CA GLN A 83 -58.22 -11.02 -20.40
C GLN A 83 -57.01 -11.66 -19.70
N ALA A 84 -57.23 -12.88 -19.21
CA ALA A 84 -56.31 -13.71 -18.46
C ALA A 84 -55.17 -14.27 -19.33
N PHE A 85 -53.97 -14.37 -18.76
CA PHE A 85 -52.96 -15.37 -19.16
C PHE A 85 -52.25 -15.93 -17.92
N GLN A 86 -52.17 -17.26 -17.90
CA GLN A 86 -51.71 -18.11 -16.81
C GLN A 86 -50.18 -18.16 -16.73
N GLU A 87 -49.64 -18.09 -15.50
CA GLU A 87 -48.25 -18.43 -15.20
C GLU A 87 -48.05 -19.96 -15.12
N PRO A 88 -46.90 -20.50 -15.56
CA PRO A 88 -46.47 -21.83 -15.19
C PRO A 88 -45.62 -21.79 -13.91
N GLY A 89 -46.05 -22.55 -12.90
CA GLY A 89 -45.35 -22.74 -11.65
C GLY A 89 -44.23 -23.79 -11.69
N PHE A 90 -43.37 -23.73 -10.67
CA PHE A 90 -42.44 -24.76 -10.18
C PHE A 90 -42.34 -24.56 -8.66
N GLN A 91 -43.04 -25.34 -7.84
CA GLN A 91 -42.69 -26.65 -7.25
C GLN A 91 -41.50 -26.61 -6.27
N ASP A 92 -41.91 -26.58 -4.99
CA ASP A 92 -41.16 -26.84 -3.77
C ASP A 92 -40.70 -28.30 -3.71
N ALA A 93 -39.41 -28.51 -3.44
CA ALA A 93 -38.81 -29.82 -3.23
C ALA A 93 -37.93 -29.78 -1.99
N GLY A 94 -38.51 -30.23 -0.87
CA GLY A 94 -37.79 -30.47 0.37
C GLY A 94 -36.73 -31.56 0.22
N PHE A 95 -35.66 -31.43 0.98
CA PHE A 95 -34.69 -32.50 1.21
C PHE A 95 -34.47 -32.72 2.72
N HIS A 96 -34.64 -33.98 3.08
CA HIS A 96 -34.47 -34.59 4.39
C HIS A 96 -32.99 -34.62 4.84
N GLU A 97 -32.75 -34.31 6.10
CA GLU A 97 -31.52 -34.66 6.83
C GLU A 97 -31.46 -36.18 7.11
N PRO A 98 -30.29 -36.83 6.98
CA PRO A 98 -30.04 -38.13 7.58
C PRO A 98 -29.45 -37.99 8.98
N GLY A 99 -30.17 -38.51 9.98
CA GLY A 99 -29.69 -38.63 11.35
C GLY A 99 -28.60 -39.69 11.49
N PHE A 100 -27.56 -39.33 12.24
CA PHE A 100 -26.61 -40.26 12.85
C PHE A 100 -26.66 -40.07 14.36
N GLN A 101 -26.99 -41.15 15.08
CA GLN A 101 -26.97 -41.24 16.54
C GLN A 101 -25.63 -41.83 16.99
N ASP A 102 -24.84 -41.07 17.75
CA ASP A 102 -23.79 -41.62 18.63
C ASP A 102 -24.08 -41.18 20.07
N PRO A 103 -24.32 -42.13 21.01
CA PRO A 103 -24.60 -41.84 22.41
C PRO A 103 -23.32 -41.96 23.26
N SER A 104 -22.45 -40.95 23.23
CA SER A 104 -21.29 -40.96 24.13
C SER A 104 -20.60 -39.60 24.35
N TYR A 105 -21.28 -38.61 24.95
CA TYR A 105 -20.58 -37.59 25.73
C TYR A 105 -21.54 -36.82 26.67
N GLN A 106 -21.61 -37.24 27.93
CA GLN A 106 -22.06 -36.37 29.01
C GLN A 106 -20.88 -35.48 29.42
N ALA A 107 -20.77 -34.29 28.84
CA ALA A 107 -19.90 -33.26 29.39
C ALA A 107 -20.71 -32.41 30.38
N GLN A 108 -20.37 -32.56 31.65
CA GLN A 108 -20.78 -31.68 32.74
C GLN A 108 -20.31 -30.26 32.42
N VAL A 109 -21.23 -29.30 32.50
CA VAL A 109 -20.93 -27.87 32.46
C VAL A 109 -20.09 -27.53 33.69
N PRO A 110 -18.84 -27.02 33.58
CA PRO A 110 -18.12 -26.57 34.76
C PRO A 110 -18.67 -25.21 35.19
N HIS A 111 -19.12 -25.15 36.45
CA HIS A 111 -19.40 -23.90 37.16
C HIS A 111 -18.17 -22.97 37.13
N GLU A 112 -18.34 -21.73 36.68
CA GLU A 112 -17.37 -20.66 36.92
C GLU A 112 -17.24 -20.39 38.43
N PRO A 113 -16.02 -20.36 39.00
CA PRO A 113 -15.83 -19.92 40.37
C PRO A 113 -15.84 -18.39 40.45
N THR A 114 -16.78 -17.84 41.21
CA THR A 114 -16.83 -16.43 41.57
C THR A 114 -15.59 -15.99 42.35
N LEU A 115 -15.07 -14.82 41.98
CA LEU A 115 -14.02 -14.06 42.68
C LEU A 115 -14.47 -13.72 44.11
N HIS A 116 -14.17 -14.58 45.09
CA HIS A 116 -13.92 -14.24 46.49
C HIS A 116 -13.54 -15.51 47.28
N ASP A 117 -12.27 -15.93 47.17
CA ASP A 117 -11.47 -16.42 48.30
C ASP A 117 -10.11 -16.90 47.81
N ARG A 118 -9.08 -16.06 47.94
CA ARG A 118 -7.68 -16.50 48.03
C ARG A 118 -6.77 -15.39 48.52
N ALA A 119 -6.74 -15.24 49.84
CA ALA A 119 -5.69 -14.50 50.52
C ALA A 119 -4.42 -15.38 50.67
N ALA A 120 -3.29 -14.76 50.32
CA ALA A 120 -1.94 -14.91 50.88
C ALA A 120 -1.13 -16.22 50.68
N GLN A 121 -0.21 -16.19 49.69
CA GLN A 121 1.19 -16.62 49.88
C GLN A 121 2.13 -15.63 49.13
N PRO A 122 3.23 -15.15 49.73
CA PRO A 122 4.13 -14.20 49.08
C PRO A 122 5.11 -14.92 48.14
N ALA A 123 5.20 -14.43 46.89
CA ALA A 123 6.20 -14.83 45.91
C ALA A 123 7.59 -14.27 46.28
N PRO A 124 8.70 -14.95 45.91
CA PRO A 124 10.06 -14.43 46.12
C PRO A 124 10.28 -13.14 45.30
N PRO A 125 11.13 -12.21 45.77
CA PRO A 125 11.32 -10.92 45.11
C PRO A 125 11.93 -11.14 43.73
N ARG A 126 11.21 -10.71 42.69
CA ARG A 126 11.77 -10.54 41.36
C ARG A 126 12.67 -9.31 41.43
N GLU A 127 13.94 -9.46 41.05
CA GLU A 127 14.80 -8.30 40.86
C GLU A 127 14.21 -7.50 39.69
N ASP A 128 13.80 -6.26 39.96
CA ASP A 128 13.30 -5.36 38.94
C ASP A 128 14.42 -5.12 37.92
N PRO A 129 14.17 -5.27 36.60
CA PRO A 129 15.14 -4.84 35.60
C PRO A 129 15.42 -3.35 35.78
N PRO A 130 16.65 -2.87 35.51
CA PRO A 130 17.03 -1.50 35.77
C PRO A 130 16.06 -0.55 35.07
N THR A 131 15.33 0.23 35.88
CA THR A 131 14.48 1.31 35.40
C THR A 131 15.40 2.34 34.74
N ILE A 132 15.33 2.45 33.42
CA ILE A 132 15.88 3.60 32.71
C ILE A 132 15.06 4.79 33.21
N GLU A 133 15.67 5.71 33.96
CA GLU A 133 15.04 6.99 34.25
C GLU A 133 14.88 7.73 32.92
N LEU A 134 13.69 7.65 32.34
CA LEU A 134 13.27 8.57 31.31
C LEU A 134 13.30 9.96 31.96
N GLY A 135 14.12 10.86 31.40
CA GLY A 135 14.22 12.23 31.85
C GLY A 135 12.85 12.94 31.87
N PRO A 136 12.78 14.18 32.39
CA PRO A 136 11.52 14.90 32.51
C PRO A 136 10.78 14.95 31.16
N PRO A 137 9.42 14.90 31.17
CA PRO A 137 8.63 14.92 29.95
C PRO A 137 8.99 16.12 29.10
N LEU A 138 9.21 15.89 27.81
CA LEU A 138 9.48 16.93 26.83
C LEU A 138 8.30 17.92 26.87
N THR A 139 8.54 19.13 27.36
CA THR A 139 7.56 20.21 27.33
C THR A 139 7.43 20.71 25.89
N GLU A 140 6.20 20.72 25.39
CA GLU A 140 5.79 21.29 24.10
C GLU A 140 6.04 22.80 24.08
N ASP A 141 7.22 23.23 23.63
CA ASP A 141 7.44 24.60 23.17
C ASP A 141 8.67 24.63 22.27
N GLY A 142 8.46 24.60 20.95
CA GLY A 142 9.45 25.08 19.97
C GLY A 142 10.45 24.08 19.37
N LEU A 143 10.10 22.80 19.21
CA LEU A 143 10.93 21.89 18.41
C LEU A 143 10.62 22.06 16.91
N PRO A 144 11.60 22.36 16.03
CA PRO A 144 11.40 22.16 14.60
C PRO A 144 11.18 20.67 14.34
N TYR A 145 10.30 20.33 13.39
CA TYR A 145 10.03 18.97 12.88
C TYR A 145 10.96 17.91 13.44
N SER A 146 10.53 17.19 14.48
CA SER A 146 11.28 16.05 14.98
C SER A 146 11.09 14.91 13.98
N THR A 147 11.84 14.96 12.87
CA THR A 147 12.07 13.76 12.06
C THR A 147 12.48 12.65 13.01
N PRO A 148 11.93 11.43 12.94
CA PRO A 148 12.26 10.37 13.90
C PRO A 148 13.71 9.87 13.78
N TYR A 149 14.51 10.52 12.92
CA TYR A 149 15.86 10.14 12.58
C TYR A 149 16.84 11.22 13.09
N PRO A 150 17.91 10.84 13.82
CA PRO A 150 18.96 11.78 14.20
C PRO A 150 19.63 12.38 12.96
N ALA A 151 20.01 13.66 13.03
CA ALA A 151 20.68 14.36 11.94
C ALA A 151 22.18 13.98 11.88
N PRO A 152 22.74 13.71 10.68
CA PRO A 152 24.17 13.43 10.52
C PRO A 152 25.05 14.66 10.78
N ASP A 153 26.32 14.43 11.13
CA ASP A 153 27.32 15.49 11.33
C ASP A 153 27.57 16.28 10.02
N PRO A 154 27.35 17.60 10.00
CA PRO A 154 27.47 18.42 8.80
C PRO A 154 28.92 18.65 8.32
N SER A 155 29.93 18.20 9.07
CA SER A 155 31.35 18.41 8.74
C SER A 155 31.96 17.39 7.77
N GLU A 156 31.25 16.28 7.48
CA GLU A 156 31.70 15.25 6.57
C GLU A 156 30.79 15.14 5.33
N PRO A 157 31.34 14.80 4.14
CA PRO A 157 30.49 14.57 2.97
C PRO A 157 29.47 13.46 3.28
N PRO A 158 28.23 13.58 2.80
CA PRO A 158 27.21 12.59 3.07
C PRO A 158 27.58 11.25 2.40
N GLY A 159 27.19 10.14 3.02
CA GLY A 159 27.37 8.83 2.43
C GLY A 159 26.50 8.62 1.18
N PRO A 160 26.73 7.53 0.43
CA PRO A 160 25.95 7.22 -0.77
C PRO A 160 24.44 7.18 -0.51
N LEU A 161 23.65 7.75 -1.43
CA LEU A 161 22.19 7.73 -1.39
C LEU A 161 21.66 6.57 -2.24
N TYR A 162 20.78 5.77 -1.65
CA TYR A 162 20.05 4.69 -2.30
C TYR A 162 18.55 4.91 -2.17
N VAL A 163 17.81 4.44 -3.16
CA VAL A 163 16.35 4.49 -3.18
C VAL A 163 15.81 3.11 -3.47
N VAL A 164 14.78 2.71 -2.73
CA VAL A 164 14.08 1.44 -2.86
C VAL A 164 12.68 1.71 -3.39
N GLY A 165 12.32 1.02 -4.47
CA GLY A 165 10.96 1.06 -5.02
C GLY A 165 9.95 0.27 -4.17
N ASP A 166 8.77 0.09 -4.73
CA ASP A 166 7.60 -0.53 -4.09
C ASP A 166 7.87 -2.00 -3.75
N VAL A 167 7.57 -2.38 -2.51
CA VAL A 167 7.94 -3.70 -1.94
C VAL A 167 6.74 -4.65 -1.88
N HIS A 168 5.56 -4.15 -1.51
CA HIS A 168 4.32 -4.93 -1.45
C HIS A 168 4.44 -6.29 -0.74
N GLY A 169 5.02 -6.32 0.46
CA GLY A 169 5.10 -7.53 1.28
C GLY A 169 6.03 -8.64 0.75
N TYR A 170 6.77 -8.40 -0.33
CA TYR A 170 7.77 -9.31 -0.89
C TYR A 170 9.09 -9.19 -0.09
N LEU A 171 9.05 -9.63 1.17
CA LEU A 171 10.15 -9.52 2.12
C LEU A 171 11.41 -10.26 1.67
N ASP A 172 11.25 -11.47 1.11
CA ASP A 172 12.39 -12.29 0.67
C ASP A 172 13.13 -11.62 -0.49
N GLU A 173 12.40 -11.03 -1.43
CA GLU A 173 12.93 -10.25 -2.55
C GLU A 173 13.64 -8.98 -2.06
N LEU A 174 13.05 -8.28 -1.07
CA LEU A 174 13.67 -7.11 -0.46
C LEU A 174 15.00 -7.46 0.21
N VAL A 175 15.01 -8.51 1.05
CA VAL A 175 16.22 -8.98 1.73
C VAL A 175 17.28 -9.44 0.73
N ALA A 176 16.88 -10.16 -0.32
CA ALA A 176 17.79 -10.60 -1.36
C ALA A 176 18.45 -9.41 -2.08
N GLU A 177 17.68 -8.39 -2.45
CA GLU A 177 18.21 -7.22 -3.16
C GLU A 177 19.06 -6.32 -2.24
N LEU A 178 18.63 -6.09 -0.99
CA LEU A 178 19.44 -5.37 0.00
C LEU A 178 20.81 -6.04 0.23
N ARG A 179 20.83 -7.39 0.31
CA ARG A 179 22.09 -8.17 0.39
C ARG A 179 22.90 -8.05 -0.90
N HIS A 180 22.26 -8.12 -2.06
CA HIS A 180 22.92 -7.99 -3.35
C HIS A 180 23.66 -6.66 -3.48
N GLN A 181 23.05 -5.58 -3.01
CA GLN A 181 23.64 -4.24 -2.97
C GLN A 181 24.66 -4.04 -1.84
N GLY A 182 24.83 -5.03 -0.95
CA GLY A 182 25.72 -4.94 0.22
C GLY A 182 25.24 -3.98 1.31
N LEU A 183 23.93 -3.69 1.32
CA LEU A 183 23.31 -2.77 2.28
C LEU A 183 23.02 -3.43 3.62
N ILE A 184 22.78 -4.74 3.60
CA ILE A 184 22.66 -5.59 4.79
C ILE A 184 23.58 -6.82 4.67
N ASP A 185 23.93 -7.38 5.82
CA ASP A 185 24.76 -8.58 5.92
C ASP A 185 23.94 -9.89 5.74
N ALA A 186 24.62 -11.02 5.92
CA ALA A 186 24.02 -12.34 5.80
C ALA A 186 22.95 -12.62 6.88
N ASP A 187 23.03 -11.94 8.03
CA ASP A 187 22.09 -12.09 9.14
C ASP A 187 20.93 -11.07 9.05
N GLY A 188 20.98 -10.15 8.07
CA GLY A 188 19.93 -9.17 7.81
C GLY A 188 20.13 -7.85 8.54
N HIS A 189 21.32 -7.60 9.09
CA HIS A 189 21.66 -6.36 9.78
C HIS A 189 22.33 -5.35 8.85
N TRP A 190 22.15 -4.06 9.14
CA TRP A 190 22.76 -2.96 8.41
C TRP A 190 24.29 -3.12 8.29
N SER A 191 24.78 -3.17 7.06
CA SER A 191 26.21 -3.24 6.74
C SER A 191 26.70 -2.09 5.88
N ALA A 192 25.84 -1.10 5.60
CA ALA A 192 26.09 -0.04 4.61
C ALA A 192 26.85 1.18 5.17
N GLY A 193 27.32 1.11 6.42
CA GLY A 193 28.04 2.21 7.08
C GLY A 193 27.22 3.50 7.10
N ARG A 194 27.77 4.57 6.51
CA ARG A 194 27.13 5.90 6.45
C ARG A 194 26.17 6.09 5.25
N SER A 195 25.82 5.01 4.57
CA SER A 195 24.86 5.08 3.46
C SER A 195 23.50 5.60 3.93
N ARG A 196 22.77 6.13 2.97
CA ARG A 196 21.47 6.77 3.15
C ARG A 196 20.48 6.01 2.29
N ILE A 197 19.42 5.47 2.87
CA ILE A 197 18.37 4.75 2.14
C ILE A 197 17.05 5.50 2.28
N TRP A 198 16.31 5.61 1.18
CA TRP A 198 14.91 5.98 1.16
C TRP A 198 14.04 4.91 0.50
N PHE A 199 13.00 4.46 1.19
CA PHE A 199 11.90 3.70 0.61
C PHE A 199 10.82 4.65 0.12
N LEU A 200 10.26 4.41 -1.07
CA LEU A 200 9.30 5.32 -1.70
C LEU A 200 7.82 5.04 -1.35
N GLY A 201 7.57 4.18 -0.35
CA GLY A 201 6.23 3.77 0.08
C GLY A 201 5.86 2.36 -0.41
N ASP A 202 4.63 1.96 -0.16
CA ASP A 202 4.03 0.68 -0.57
C ASP A 202 4.79 -0.54 -0.02
N PHE A 203 4.84 -0.62 1.31
CA PHE A 203 5.44 -1.72 2.05
C PHE A 203 4.56 -2.97 2.09
N THR A 204 3.25 -2.78 2.19
CA THR A 204 2.29 -3.86 2.46
C THR A 204 1.44 -4.21 1.25
N ASP A 205 0.58 -5.21 1.46
CA ASP A 205 -0.41 -5.72 0.51
C ASP A 205 0.22 -6.53 -0.63
N ARG A 206 -0.60 -7.42 -1.23
CA ARG A 206 -0.28 -8.34 -2.32
C ARG A 206 0.68 -9.46 -1.93
N GLY A 207 1.92 -9.15 -1.55
CA GLY A 207 2.92 -10.14 -1.15
C GLY A 207 2.63 -10.79 0.20
N PRO A 208 3.45 -11.78 0.59
CA PRO A 208 3.14 -12.66 1.72
C PRO A 208 3.40 -12.07 3.12
N ASP A 209 4.25 -11.05 3.27
CA ASP A 209 4.67 -10.58 4.60
C ASP A 209 4.88 -9.05 4.67
N GLY A 210 3.80 -8.28 4.67
CA GLY A 210 3.84 -6.82 4.77
C GLY A 210 4.35 -6.32 6.13
N ILE A 211 3.93 -6.97 7.24
CA ILE A 211 4.42 -6.58 8.57
C ILE A 211 5.91 -6.87 8.72
N GLY A 212 6.41 -7.99 8.19
CA GLY A 212 7.84 -8.29 8.20
C GLY A 212 8.69 -7.28 7.42
N VAL A 213 8.15 -6.70 6.33
CA VAL A 213 8.78 -5.57 5.64
C VAL A 213 8.85 -4.34 6.55
N ILE A 214 7.75 -3.99 7.23
CA ILE A 214 7.73 -2.85 8.16
C ILE A 214 8.74 -3.07 9.30
N ASP A 215 8.75 -4.25 9.92
CA ASP A 215 9.69 -4.63 10.97
C ASP A 215 11.15 -4.46 10.52
N LEU A 216 11.48 -4.95 9.33
CA LEU A 216 12.82 -4.83 8.75
C LEU A 216 13.19 -3.36 8.53
N VAL A 217 12.32 -2.54 7.95
CA VAL A 217 12.62 -1.12 7.69
C VAL A 217 12.82 -0.35 9.01
N MET A 218 12.01 -0.64 10.04
CA MET A 218 12.16 -0.06 11.38
C MET A 218 13.48 -0.49 12.04
N GLN A 219 13.88 -1.75 11.90
CA GLN A 219 15.17 -2.25 12.37
C GLN A 219 16.33 -1.52 11.66
N LEU A 220 16.31 -1.47 10.33
CA LEU A 220 17.37 -0.85 9.53
C LEU A 220 17.47 0.66 9.79
N ALA A 221 16.34 1.34 10.06
CA ALA A 221 16.33 2.73 10.49
C ALA A 221 17.17 2.96 11.77
N ALA A 222 16.98 2.11 12.78
CA ALA A 222 17.71 2.20 14.04
C ALA A 222 19.22 1.88 13.86
N GLU A 223 19.52 0.83 13.11
CA GLU A 223 20.91 0.39 12.89
C GLU A 223 21.70 1.37 12.00
N ALA A 224 21.08 1.91 10.95
CA ALA A 224 21.68 2.92 10.09
C ALA A 224 22.04 4.18 10.87
N ALA A 225 21.14 4.65 11.74
CA ALA A 225 21.39 5.79 12.61
C ALA A 225 22.58 5.55 13.54
N ALA A 226 22.71 4.36 14.12
CA ALA A 226 23.85 3.98 14.95
C ALA A 226 25.18 3.92 14.16
N ALA A 227 25.13 3.63 12.86
CA ALA A 227 26.28 3.59 11.96
C ALA A 227 26.64 4.95 11.32
N GLY A 228 25.90 6.02 11.64
CA GLY A 228 26.10 7.37 11.08
C GLY A 228 25.54 7.56 9.67
N GLY A 229 24.68 6.63 9.22
CA GLY A 229 23.84 6.75 8.03
C GLY A 229 22.38 7.00 8.42
N TYR A 230 21.46 6.73 7.49
CA TYR A 230 20.04 6.65 7.82
C TYR A 230 19.32 5.70 6.86
N CYS A 231 18.19 5.17 7.33
CA CYS A 231 17.21 4.46 6.50
C CYS A 231 15.84 5.07 6.79
N ARG A 232 15.22 5.66 5.77
CA ARG A 232 13.99 6.44 5.86
C ARG A 232 12.97 5.94 4.85
N ALA A 233 11.72 6.36 5.01
CA ALA A 233 10.59 5.87 4.26
C ALA A 233 9.61 7.00 3.98
N LEU A 234 8.95 6.97 2.82
CA LEU A 234 7.81 7.82 2.48
C LEU A 234 6.49 7.10 2.73
N MET A 235 5.43 7.89 2.92
CA MET A 235 4.05 7.41 2.93
C MET A 235 3.62 7.04 1.50
N GLY A 236 3.17 5.81 1.30
CA GLY A 236 2.52 5.35 0.07
C GLY A 236 1.00 5.35 0.16
N ASN A 237 0.32 5.06 -0.95
CA ASN A 237 -1.14 4.94 -0.93
C ASN A 237 -1.58 3.65 -0.20
N HIS A 238 -0.75 2.60 -0.21
CA HIS A 238 -1.08 1.37 0.51
C HIS A 238 -0.96 1.54 2.02
N GLU A 239 -0.03 2.35 2.53
CA GLU A 239 0.02 2.68 3.96
C GLU A 239 -1.22 3.47 4.40
N LEU A 240 -1.66 4.45 3.61
CA LEU A 240 -2.90 5.20 3.88
C LEU A 240 -4.12 4.27 3.92
N LEU A 241 -4.19 3.32 2.97
CA LEU A 241 -5.30 2.37 2.86
C LEU A 241 -5.29 1.35 3.99
N PHE A 242 -4.12 0.82 4.35
CA PHE A 242 -3.94 -0.17 5.41
C PHE A 242 -4.26 0.41 6.80
N LEU A 243 -3.74 1.59 7.12
CA LEU A 243 -4.07 2.31 8.35
C LEU A 243 -5.56 2.67 8.40
N GLY A 244 -6.14 3.11 7.28
CA GLY A 244 -7.57 3.38 7.19
C GLY A 244 -8.42 2.12 7.39
N ALA A 245 -7.99 0.97 6.87
CA ALA A 245 -8.69 -0.32 7.06
C ALA A 245 -8.68 -0.74 8.53
N HIS A 246 -7.57 -0.52 9.24
CA HIS A 246 -7.48 -0.74 10.68
C HIS A 246 -8.39 0.22 11.47
N ARG A 247 -8.39 1.51 11.12
CA ARG A 247 -9.08 2.56 11.88
C ARG A 247 -10.58 2.58 11.65
N TYR A 248 -11.00 2.55 10.39
CA TYR A 248 -12.38 2.76 9.96
C TYR A 248 -13.10 1.47 9.57
N GLY A 249 -12.36 0.39 9.29
CA GLY A 249 -12.96 -0.91 8.95
C GLY A 249 -13.93 -0.80 7.77
N ASP A 250 -15.15 -1.30 7.97
CA ASP A 250 -16.25 -1.26 6.99
C ASP A 250 -17.12 0.00 7.07
N GLU A 251 -16.66 1.05 7.76
CA GLU A 251 -17.35 2.34 7.77
C GLU A 251 -17.53 2.88 6.34
N PRO A 252 -18.76 3.25 5.96
CA PRO A 252 -19.03 3.87 4.66
C PRO A 252 -18.33 5.21 4.49
N VAL A 253 -17.55 5.35 3.43
CA VAL A 253 -17.01 6.64 2.97
C VAL A 253 -17.74 7.13 1.73
N GLN A 254 -17.94 8.44 1.65
CA GLN A 254 -18.49 9.07 0.46
C GLN A 254 -17.40 9.12 -0.61
N SER A 255 -17.61 8.37 -1.71
CA SER A 255 -16.76 8.50 -2.88
C SER A 255 -17.55 8.96 -4.09
N THR A 256 -16.85 9.63 -5.02
CA THR A 256 -17.40 10.02 -6.32
C THR A 256 -17.88 8.83 -7.17
N ALA A 257 -17.45 7.61 -6.84
CA ALA A 257 -17.89 6.36 -7.48
C ALA A 257 -19.00 5.61 -6.70
N GLY A 258 -19.58 6.23 -5.67
CA GLY A 258 -20.51 5.60 -4.74
C GLY A 258 -19.89 5.28 -3.39
N THR A 259 -20.66 4.61 -2.53
CA THR A 259 -20.22 4.22 -1.18
C THR A 259 -19.12 3.16 -1.24
N ALA A 260 -18.00 3.43 -0.57
CA ALA A 260 -16.90 2.49 -0.39
C ALA A 260 -16.61 2.29 1.11
N SER A 261 -15.70 1.39 1.46
CA SER A 261 -15.09 1.31 2.80
C SER A 261 -13.60 1.04 2.67
N PHE A 262 -12.81 1.44 3.67
CA PHE A 262 -11.37 1.18 3.68
C PHE A 262 -11.07 -0.32 3.70
N LEU A 263 -11.75 -1.10 4.54
CA LEU A 263 -11.49 -2.53 4.65
C LEU A 263 -11.82 -3.29 3.36
N ALA A 264 -12.93 -2.94 2.68
CA ALA A 264 -13.27 -3.55 1.40
C ALA A 264 -12.25 -3.18 0.32
N ALA A 265 -11.88 -1.90 0.23
CA ALA A 265 -10.92 -1.44 -0.76
C ALA A 265 -9.51 -1.99 -0.52
N TRP A 266 -9.07 -2.08 0.73
CA TRP A 266 -7.82 -2.71 1.11
C TRP A 266 -7.75 -4.17 0.65
N ARG A 267 -8.78 -4.97 0.96
CA ARG A 267 -8.89 -6.36 0.49
C ARG A 267 -8.84 -6.48 -1.04
N LEU A 268 -9.55 -5.60 -1.76
CA LEU A 268 -9.54 -5.57 -3.22
C LEU A 268 -8.18 -5.22 -3.81
N ASN A 269 -7.36 -4.46 -3.08
CA ASN A 269 -6.01 -4.06 -3.50
C ASN A 269 -4.92 -5.03 -3.03
N GLY A 270 -5.31 -6.23 -2.57
CA GLY A 270 -4.38 -7.29 -2.16
C GLY A 270 -4.08 -7.31 -0.66
N GLY A 271 -4.87 -6.61 0.16
CA GLY A 271 -4.73 -6.62 1.61
C GLY A 271 -4.72 -8.02 2.19
N GLN A 272 -3.70 -8.30 3.00
CA GLN A 272 -3.47 -9.60 3.62
C GLN A 272 -3.98 -9.61 5.06
N GLN A 273 -5.00 -10.43 5.35
CA GLN A 273 -5.64 -10.41 6.67
C GLN A 273 -4.66 -10.71 7.82
N HIS A 274 -3.67 -11.58 7.60
CA HIS A 274 -2.66 -11.88 8.61
C HIS A 274 -1.74 -10.70 8.93
N ASP A 275 -1.55 -9.76 8.00
CA ASP A 275 -0.78 -8.54 8.26
C ASP A 275 -1.60 -7.57 9.12
N LEU A 276 -2.90 -7.43 8.87
CA LEU A 276 -3.79 -6.63 9.72
C LEU A 276 -3.91 -7.21 11.13
N ASP A 277 -3.93 -8.54 11.26
CA ASP A 277 -3.99 -9.23 12.55
C ASP A 277 -2.69 -9.07 13.37
N ARG A 278 -1.55 -8.85 12.70
CA ARG A 278 -0.22 -8.59 13.28
C ARG A 278 0.08 -7.09 13.47
N LEU A 279 -0.81 -6.20 13.03
CA LEU A 279 -0.60 -4.76 13.16
C LEU A 279 -0.66 -4.34 14.62
N GLU A 280 0.35 -3.61 15.08
CA GLU A 280 0.51 -3.20 16.48
C GLU A 280 0.65 -1.69 16.59
N SER A 281 0.47 -1.15 17.80
CA SER A 281 0.52 0.30 18.05
C SER A 281 1.83 0.95 17.64
N HIS A 282 2.95 0.22 17.71
CA HIS A 282 4.26 0.74 17.34
C HIS A 282 4.43 0.83 15.81
N HIS A 283 3.87 -0.14 15.06
CA HIS A 283 3.75 -0.07 13.60
C HIS A 283 2.90 1.14 13.18
N ILE A 284 1.71 1.29 13.78
CA ILE A 284 0.79 2.40 13.50
C ILE A 284 1.48 3.74 13.79
N SER A 285 2.11 3.88 14.96
CA SER A 285 2.84 5.09 15.32
C SER A 285 3.97 5.42 14.35
N TRP A 286 4.69 4.42 13.84
CA TRP A 286 5.74 4.63 12.86
C TRP A 286 5.18 5.03 11.50
N LEU A 287 4.22 4.27 10.97
CA LEU A 287 3.56 4.52 9.68
C LEU A 287 2.91 5.91 9.64
N SER A 288 2.18 6.30 10.69
CA SER A 288 1.50 7.61 10.75
C SER A 288 2.45 8.81 10.79
N ARG A 289 3.77 8.60 10.95
CA ARG A 289 4.80 9.66 10.96
C ARG A 289 5.64 9.70 9.69
N LEU A 290 5.37 8.84 8.70
CA LEU A 290 6.12 8.86 7.46
C LEU A 290 5.84 10.17 6.70
N PRO A 291 6.86 10.87 6.19
CA PRO A 291 6.64 12.03 5.32
C PRO A 291 6.03 11.60 3.98
N ALA A 292 5.21 12.46 3.40
CA ALA A 292 4.68 12.31 2.05
C ALA A 292 5.75 12.55 0.97
N MET A 293 6.72 13.41 1.25
CA MET A 293 7.81 13.73 0.31
C MET A 293 9.08 14.20 1.02
N ALA A 294 10.22 14.09 0.33
CA ALA A 294 11.53 14.52 0.82
C ALA A 294 12.40 15.08 -0.32
N LEU A 295 13.38 15.94 0.01
CA LEU A 295 14.39 16.44 -0.93
C LEU A 295 15.78 16.01 -0.46
N GLU A 296 16.49 15.24 -1.28
CA GLU A 296 17.80 14.68 -0.94
C GLU A 296 18.74 14.71 -2.15
N ASP A 297 19.94 15.28 -1.98
CA ASP A 297 20.95 15.41 -3.05
C ASP A 297 20.38 15.94 -4.39
N ASP A 298 19.58 17.01 -4.33
CA ASP A 298 18.85 17.58 -5.48
C ASP A 298 17.80 16.63 -6.13
N HIS A 299 17.38 15.56 -5.46
CA HIS A 299 16.29 14.68 -5.91
C HIS A 299 15.06 14.87 -5.05
N LEU A 300 13.94 15.24 -5.66
CA LEU A 300 12.64 15.28 -5.02
C LEU A 300 12.06 13.85 -4.99
N LEU A 301 11.97 13.27 -3.80
CA LEU A 301 11.45 11.94 -3.57
C LEU A 301 9.97 12.04 -3.21
N LEU A 302 9.13 11.30 -3.91
CA LEU A 302 7.69 11.22 -3.68
C LEU A 302 7.19 9.82 -4.03
N HIS A 303 5.97 9.48 -3.61
CA HIS A 303 5.45 8.13 -3.84
C HIS A 303 4.96 7.92 -5.27
N SER A 304 4.11 8.80 -5.82
CA SER A 304 3.47 8.59 -7.13
C SER A 304 3.66 9.72 -8.14
N ASP A 305 3.69 9.41 -9.44
CA ASP A 305 3.91 10.39 -10.52
C ASP A 305 2.68 11.28 -10.80
N THR A 306 2.35 12.13 -9.82
CA THR A 306 1.23 13.06 -9.84
C THR A 306 1.63 14.45 -9.34
N THR A 307 0.94 15.49 -9.83
CA THR A 307 1.05 16.86 -9.32
C THR A 307 0.12 17.14 -8.14
N ALA A 308 -0.68 16.16 -7.69
CA ALA A 308 -1.63 16.34 -6.59
C ALA A 308 -0.98 16.74 -5.25
N TYR A 309 0.33 16.54 -5.09
CA TYR A 309 1.09 17.07 -3.94
C TYR A 309 0.97 18.60 -3.79
N LEU A 310 0.83 19.32 -4.92
CA LEU A 310 0.61 20.79 -4.95
C LEU A 310 -0.69 21.22 -4.26
N GLU A 311 -1.63 20.29 -4.05
CA GLU A 311 -2.91 20.58 -3.38
C GLU A 311 -2.77 20.61 -1.84
N TYR A 312 -1.63 20.17 -1.27
CA TYR A 312 -1.45 20.05 0.18
C TYR A 312 -0.66 21.22 0.81
N GLY A 313 0.19 21.91 0.04
CA GLY A 313 0.99 23.00 0.56
C GLY A 313 1.99 23.56 -0.44
N GLU A 314 2.53 24.74 -0.14
CA GLU A 314 3.49 25.47 -0.97
C GLU A 314 4.95 25.08 -0.66
N SER A 315 5.18 24.27 0.38
CA SER A 315 6.50 23.74 0.74
C SER A 315 6.44 22.27 1.15
N ILE A 316 7.58 21.56 1.09
CA ILE A 316 7.71 20.17 1.55
C ILE A 316 7.23 20.00 3.00
N ALA A 317 7.53 20.97 3.86
CA ALA A 317 7.11 20.99 5.25
C ALA A 317 5.58 21.03 5.37
N GLU A 318 4.92 21.96 4.66
CA GLU A 318 3.46 22.09 4.65
C GLU A 318 2.77 20.87 4.07
N VAL A 319 3.31 20.27 3.01
CA VAL A 319 2.75 19.03 2.43
C VAL A 319 2.81 17.88 3.44
N ASN A 320 3.94 17.72 4.14
CA ASN A 320 4.09 16.68 5.15
C ASN A 320 3.16 16.91 6.35
N ASP A 321 3.07 18.15 6.86
CA ASP A 321 2.15 18.50 7.94
C ASP A 321 0.70 18.25 7.55
N ALA A 322 0.28 18.68 6.36
CA ALA A 322 -1.10 18.48 5.92
C ALA A 322 -1.49 17.00 5.85
N VAL A 323 -0.55 16.13 5.48
CA VAL A 323 -0.77 14.67 5.49
C VAL A 323 -0.77 14.11 6.92
N HIS A 324 0.10 14.58 7.80
CA HIS A 324 0.12 14.15 9.21
C HIS A 324 -1.13 14.59 9.98
N ASP A 325 -1.59 15.83 9.77
CA ASP A 325 -2.81 16.37 10.37
C ASP A 325 -4.03 15.56 9.92
N LEU A 326 -4.10 15.22 8.63
CA LEU A 326 -5.17 14.38 8.08
C LEU A 326 -5.18 12.96 8.70
N LEU A 327 -4.01 12.39 9.00
CA LEU A 327 -3.91 11.09 9.68
C LEU A 327 -4.25 11.17 11.18
N ALA A 328 -4.05 12.33 11.79
CA ALA A 328 -4.40 12.58 13.19
C ALA A 328 -5.92 12.80 13.37
N ASP A 329 -6.58 13.39 12.37
CA ASP A 329 -8.01 13.68 12.37
C ASP A 329 -8.88 12.40 12.31
N GLU A 330 -10.16 12.54 12.67
CA GLU A 330 -11.18 11.48 12.64
C GLU A 330 -12.02 11.49 11.34
N GLY A 331 -11.65 12.31 10.34
CA GLY A 331 -12.36 12.44 9.07
C GLY A 331 -12.07 11.31 8.06
N ALA A 332 -12.96 10.31 8.01
CA ALA A 332 -12.81 9.18 7.08
C ALA A 332 -12.90 9.58 5.60
N ASP A 333 -13.73 10.57 5.26
CA ASP A 333 -13.92 11.04 3.88
C ASP A 333 -12.68 11.82 3.39
N GLU A 334 -12.13 12.72 4.22
CA GLU A 334 -10.90 13.45 3.91
C GLU A 334 -9.70 12.50 3.76
N TRP A 335 -9.59 11.52 4.65
CA TRP A 335 -8.55 10.48 4.54
C TRP A 335 -8.69 9.69 3.25
N TRP A 336 -9.92 9.31 2.90
CA TRP A 336 -10.20 8.59 1.67
C TRP A 336 -9.79 9.39 0.43
N ASP A 337 -10.08 10.70 0.42
CA ASP A 337 -9.65 11.59 -0.65
C ASP A 337 -8.12 11.68 -0.74
N ALA A 338 -7.39 11.68 0.37
CA ALA A 338 -5.94 11.63 0.34
C ALA A 338 -5.40 10.31 -0.23
N PHE A 339 -5.94 9.16 0.19
CA PHE A 339 -5.65 7.86 -0.41
C PHE A 339 -5.84 7.90 -1.94
N ARG A 340 -6.95 8.48 -2.41
CA ARG A 340 -7.24 8.61 -3.84
C ARG A 340 -6.25 9.54 -4.56
N ARG A 341 -5.82 10.63 -3.94
CA ARG A 341 -4.81 11.55 -4.50
C ARG A 341 -3.46 10.86 -4.64
N PHE A 342 -3.02 10.10 -3.65
CA PHE A 342 -1.77 9.33 -3.71
C PHE A 342 -1.83 8.22 -4.77
N THR A 343 -3.03 7.72 -5.10
CA THR A 343 -3.23 6.73 -6.17
C THR A 343 -3.19 7.33 -7.59
N LYS A 344 -3.27 8.68 -7.74
CA LYS A 344 -3.16 9.33 -9.06
C LYS A 344 -1.78 9.04 -9.65
N ARG A 345 -1.73 8.94 -10.99
CA ARG A 345 -0.52 8.54 -11.72
C ARG A 345 -0.47 9.12 -13.13
N PHE A 346 0.69 8.95 -13.77
CA PHE A 346 0.96 9.26 -15.17
C PHE A 346 0.98 10.75 -15.55
N ALA A 347 1.06 11.66 -14.58
CA ALA A 347 1.17 13.08 -14.87
C ALA A 347 2.47 13.42 -15.61
N PHE A 348 3.53 12.61 -15.41
CA PHE A 348 4.82 12.84 -16.04
C PHE A 348 4.97 12.14 -17.42
N ARG A 349 3.93 11.48 -17.94
CA ARG A 349 4.00 10.78 -19.24
C ARG A 349 3.72 11.72 -20.41
N GLY A 350 4.29 11.37 -21.57
CA GLY A 350 4.05 12.05 -22.83
C GLY A 350 4.60 13.48 -22.88
N ASN A 351 4.16 14.25 -23.86
CA ASN A 351 4.74 15.57 -24.17
C ASN A 351 4.52 16.63 -23.07
N ALA A 352 3.49 16.46 -22.23
CA ALA A 352 3.22 17.36 -21.11
C ALA A 352 3.99 16.97 -19.84
N GLY A 353 4.61 15.80 -19.83
CA GLY A 353 5.29 15.23 -18.67
C GLY A 353 6.38 16.13 -18.08
N PRO A 354 7.35 16.62 -18.88
CA PRO A 354 8.39 17.52 -18.38
C PRO A 354 7.83 18.78 -17.70
N THR A 355 6.74 19.34 -18.23
CA THR A 355 6.07 20.51 -17.62
C THR A 355 5.52 20.17 -16.23
N ALA A 356 4.82 19.03 -16.09
CA ALA A 356 4.29 18.59 -14.80
C ALA A 356 5.40 18.32 -13.77
N VAL A 357 6.54 17.78 -14.21
CA VAL A 357 7.70 17.59 -13.33
C VAL A 357 8.29 18.94 -12.92
N HIS A 358 8.42 19.90 -13.83
CA HIS A 358 8.88 21.25 -13.51
C HIS A 358 7.97 21.97 -12.53
N GLU A 359 6.64 21.81 -12.62
CA GLU A 359 5.72 22.39 -11.62
C GLU A 359 6.06 21.96 -10.20
N LEU A 360 6.40 20.68 -9.99
CA LEU A 360 6.83 20.17 -8.69
C LEU A 360 8.23 20.65 -8.29
N LEU A 361 9.19 20.62 -9.21
CA LEU A 361 10.56 21.05 -8.94
C LEU A 361 10.65 22.56 -8.66
N ASP A 362 9.82 23.37 -9.32
CA ASP A 362 9.75 24.82 -9.08
C ASP A 362 9.15 25.14 -7.71
N ALA A 363 8.17 24.33 -7.26
CA ALA A 363 7.56 24.49 -5.94
C ALA A 363 8.46 23.98 -4.80
N TYR A 364 9.06 22.80 -4.97
CA TYR A 364 9.68 22.06 -3.86
C TYR A 364 11.20 21.92 -3.96
N GLY A 365 11.79 22.34 -5.07
CA GLY A 365 13.22 22.25 -5.33
C GLY A 365 13.67 20.90 -5.88
N GLY A 366 14.99 20.81 -6.10
CA GLY A 366 15.63 19.66 -6.75
C GLY A 366 15.86 19.86 -8.25
N ARG A 367 16.41 18.84 -8.89
CA ARG A 367 16.69 18.77 -10.34
C ARG A 367 15.98 17.61 -11.01
N ARG A 368 15.64 16.56 -10.26
CA ARG A 368 14.92 15.38 -10.73
C ARG A 368 13.93 14.91 -9.68
N VAL A 369 12.84 14.30 -10.14
CA VAL A 369 11.87 13.59 -9.31
C VAL A 369 12.17 12.10 -9.34
N VAL A 370 12.06 11.43 -8.19
CA VAL A 370 12.17 9.97 -8.06
C VAL A 370 10.89 9.46 -7.41
N HIS A 371 10.26 8.45 -8.03
CA HIS A 371 8.96 7.95 -7.59
C HIS A 371 8.77 6.44 -7.73
N GLY A 372 7.84 5.90 -6.93
CA GLY A 372 7.31 4.53 -6.98
C GLY A 372 5.94 4.48 -7.67
N HIS A 373 5.02 3.64 -7.17
CA HIS A 373 3.57 3.49 -7.48
C HIS A 373 3.14 3.15 -8.91
N SER A 374 3.90 3.62 -9.88
CA SER A 374 3.63 3.49 -11.29
C SER A 374 4.61 2.46 -11.86
N PRO A 375 4.21 1.17 -11.90
CA PRO A 375 5.08 0.12 -12.42
C PRO A 375 5.66 0.51 -13.77
N ILE A 376 6.98 0.37 -13.89
CA ILE A 376 7.71 0.61 -15.14
C ILE A 376 7.10 -0.16 -16.32
N PRO A 377 6.59 -1.41 -16.18
CA PRO A 377 5.87 -2.09 -17.27
C PRO A 377 4.69 -1.27 -17.83
N TYR A 378 3.95 -0.53 -16.99
CA TYR A 378 2.88 0.34 -17.46
C TYR A 378 3.40 1.63 -18.08
N LEU A 379 4.46 2.22 -17.53
CA LEU A 379 5.09 3.43 -18.06
C LEU A 379 5.71 3.22 -19.45
N THR A 380 6.27 2.04 -19.69
CA THR A 380 6.95 1.67 -20.93
C THR A 380 6.03 0.99 -21.94
N GLY A 381 4.84 0.54 -21.52
CA GLY A 381 3.96 -0.31 -22.33
C GLY A 381 4.42 -1.77 -22.40
N ALA A 382 5.47 -2.15 -21.65
CA ALA A 382 6.01 -3.52 -21.61
C ALA A 382 5.14 -4.52 -20.81
N ALA A 383 4.05 -4.07 -20.17
CA ALA A 383 3.13 -4.92 -19.42
C ALA A 383 2.38 -5.97 -20.29
N HIS A 384 2.41 -5.84 -21.62
CA HIS A 384 1.65 -6.68 -22.56
C HIS A 384 2.57 -7.35 -23.58
N ALA A 385 3.61 -8.07 -23.14
CA ALA A 385 4.30 -8.95 -24.07
C ALA A 385 3.31 -10.04 -24.53
N ASP A 386 3.01 -10.09 -25.83
CA ASP A 386 2.05 -11.04 -26.44
C ASP A 386 2.40 -12.52 -26.19
N ASP A 387 3.62 -12.80 -25.73
CA ASP A 387 4.14 -14.14 -25.46
C ASP A 387 3.96 -14.60 -24.00
N GLY A 388 3.39 -13.76 -23.13
CA GLY A 388 3.19 -14.06 -21.71
C GLY A 388 4.48 -14.10 -20.89
N ALA A 389 5.60 -13.60 -21.43
CA ALA A 389 6.83 -13.48 -20.67
C ALA A 389 6.76 -12.30 -19.68
N PRO A 390 7.38 -12.42 -18.49
CA PRO A 390 7.43 -11.33 -17.54
C PRO A 390 8.16 -10.10 -18.12
N PRO A 391 7.77 -8.88 -17.72
CA PRO A 391 8.33 -7.67 -18.29
C PRO A 391 9.83 -7.54 -17.96
N HIS A 392 10.65 -7.27 -18.99
CA HIS A 392 12.08 -7.06 -18.79
C HIS A 392 12.36 -5.65 -18.27
N ILE A 393 12.56 -5.53 -16.95
CA ILE A 393 12.93 -4.26 -16.30
C ILE A 393 14.42 -4.31 -15.92
N PRO A 394 15.33 -3.66 -16.67
CA PRO A 394 16.77 -3.73 -16.41
C PRO A 394 17.23 -2.88 -15.22
N GLY A 395 16.41 -1.93 -14.76
CA GLY A 395 16.70 -1.01 -13.68
C GLY A 395 15.70 0.15 -13.65
N PRO A 396 16.03 1.24 -12.94
CA PRO A 396 15.22 2.45 -12.90
C PRO A 396 14.93 2.99 -14.30
N TYR A 397 13.73 3.56 -14.49
CA TYR A 397 13.33 4.13 -15.77
C TYR A 397 13.37 5.64 -15.72
N VAL A 398 14.27 6.23 -16.52
CA VAL A 398 14.43 7.69 -16.66
C VAL A 398 13.56 8.18 -17.82
N TYR A 399 12.75 9.20 -17.57
CA TYR A 399 11.80 9.75 -18.55
C TYR A 399 11.49 11.23 -18.26
N ALA A 400 10.55 11.80 -19.03
CA ALA A 400 10.16 13.21 -18.96
C ALA A 400 11.37 14.14 -19.13
N ASP A 401 12.10 14.00 -20.25
CA ASP A 401 13.31 14.78 -20.56
C ASP A 401 14.40 14.69 -19.48
N ASP A 402 14.62 13.47 -18.99
CA ASP A 402 15.58 13.16 -17.92
C ASP A 402 15.26 13.80 -16.56
N LEU A 403 14.01 14.24 -16.35
CA LEU A 403 13.57 14.88 -15.10
C LEU A 403 12.95 13.90 -14.12
N ALA A 404 12.39 12.77 -14.56
CA ALA A 404 11.71 11.80 -13.70
C ALA A 404 12.39 10.42 -13.74
N ILE A 405 12.43 9.76 -12.58
CA ILE A 405 13.01 8.44 -12.38
C ILE A 405 11.97 7.56 -11.70
N ALA A 406 11.45 6.56 -12.42
CA ALA A 406 10.56 5.55 -11.87
C ALA A 406 11.36 4.39 -11.26
N MET A 407 10.97 3.97 -10.06
CA MET A 407 11.62 2.94 -9.26
C MET A 407 10.74 1.71 -9.02
N ASP A 408 9.45 1.76 -9.34
CA ASP A 408 8.57 0.59 -9.24
C ASP A 408 8.84 -0.38 -10.40
N GLY A 409 9.66 -1.40 -10.13
CA GLY A 409 9.98 -2.42 -11.13
C GLY A 409 8.86 -3.44 -11.37
N GLY A 410 7.70 -3.28 -10.72
CA GLY A 410 6.53 -4.14 -10.88
C GLY A 410 6.70 -5.49 -10.22
N VAL A 411 7.21 -5.57 -8.98
CA VAL A 411 7.40 -6.83 -8.24
C VAL A 411 6.10 -7.66 -8.16
N THR A 412 4.96 -6.97 -8.11
CA THR A 412 3.60 -7.56 -8.12
C THR A 412 3.19 -8.16 -9.47
N MET A 413 3.97 -7.91 -10.53
CA MET A 413 3.76 -8.33 -11.90
C MET A 413 4.88 -9.26 -12.38
N GLU A 414 5.50 -10.01 -11.45
CA GLU A 414 6.70 -10.83 -11.72
C GLU A 414 7.91 -10.01 -12.22
N GLY A 415 7.86 -8.68 -12.01
CA GLY A 415 8.97 -7.78 -12.24
C GLY A 415 10.01 -7.85 -11.12
N ARG A 416 10.90 -6.86 -11.06
CA ARG A 416 11.98 -6.83 -10.07
C ARG A 416 11.72 -5.79 -9.01
N LEU A 417 12.02 -6.14 -7.75
CA LEU A 417 12.24 -5.13 -6.71
C LEU A 417 13.52 -4.37 -7.05
N LEU A 418 13.44 -3.04 -7.09
CA LEU A 418 14.57 -2.20 -7.49
C LEU A 418 15.15 -1.46 -6.29
N ILE A 419 16.48 -1.54 -6.16
CA ILE A 419 17.27 -0.66 -5.32
C ILE A 419 18.31 0.00 -6.21
N ALA A 420 18.37 1.34 -6.22
CA ALA A 420 19.31 2.09 -7.03
C ALA A 420 20.07 3.12 -6.22
N ARG A 421 21.36 3.26 -6.52
CA ARG A 421 22.19 4.34 -6.01
C ARG A 421 21.95 5.61 -6.85
N LEU A 422 21.68 6.72 -6.19
CA LEU A 422 21.59 8.03 -6.84
C LEU A 422 22.95 8.76 -6.90
N PRO A 423 23.17 9.61 -7.92
CA PRO A 423 22.30 9.80 -9.09
C PRO A 423 22.34 8.60 -10.05
N VAL A 424 21.22 8.31 -10.71
CA VAL A 424 21.18 7.39 -11.86
C VAL A 424 21.66 8.13 -13.12
N ASN A 425 22.54 7.48 -13.88
CA ASN A 425 23.12 8.04 -15.10
C ASN A 425 22.23 7.88 -16.31
#